data_AF-A0A7S4UZK5-F1
#
_entry.id   AF-A0A7S4UZK5-F1
#
_cell.length_a   1.000
_cell.length_b   1.000
_cell.length_c   1.000
_cell.angle_alpha   90.00
_cell.angle_beta   90.00
_cell.angle_gamma   90.00
#
_symmetry.space_group_name_H-M   'P 1'
#
loop_
_entity.id
_entity.type
_entity.pdbx_description
1 polymer ?
#
loop_
_entity_poly.entity_id
_entity_poly.type
_entity_poly.pdbx_seq_one_letter_code
_entity_poly.pdbx_strand_id
1 'polypeptide(L)'
;GTAAPREPDVQWPPTGDEIPLYDDLGTLTFPVAASSSAQRYVDQGFRMVAAFDFYRAVLSFRAAQRLDPACAMCIWGEALALGPNLNSFDEPRLVASGPLAHA
;
A
#
# COMPACT_ATOMS: atom_id res chain seq x y z
N GLY A 1 16.24 4.30 32.25
CA GLY A 1 16.57 3.49 31.07
C GLY A 1 16.29 4.34 29.87
N THR A 2 17.28 4.57 29.01
CA THR A 2 17.11 5.35 27.78
C THR A 2 16.20 4.58 26.84
N ALA A 3 15.09 5.19 26.43
CA ALA A 3 14.23 4.65 25.38
C ALA A 3 15.08 4.34 24.14
N ALA A 4 14.78 3.24 23.46
CA ALA A 4 15.42 2.90 22.20
C ALA A 4 15.29 4.07 21.21
N PRO A 5 16.26 4.27 20.31
CA PRO A 5 16.14 5.26 19.25
C PRO A 5 14.84 5.02 18.50
N ARG A 6 14.04 6.08 18.30
CA ARG A 6 12.87 6.04 17.42
C ARG A 6 13.37 5.55 16.05
N GLU A 7 12.72 4.55 15.46
CA GLU A 7 13.08 4.10 14.11
C GLU A 7 13.20 5.31 13.18
N PRO A 8 14.15 5.33 12.24
CA PRO A 8 14.32 6.46 11.31
C PRO A 8 12.95 6.78 10.69
N ASP A 9 12.56 8.05 10.74
CA ASP A 9 11.20 8.52 10.43
C ASP A 9 10.71 7.92 9.08
N VAL A 10 9.98 6.81 9.12
CA VAL A 10 9.38 6.23 7.92
C VAL A 10 8.32 7.22 7.46
N GLN A 11 8.64 7.97 6.41
CA GLN A 11 7.76 9.00 5.88
C GLN A 11 6.45 8.35 5.42
N TRP A 12 5.36 8.81 6.02
CA TRP A 12 4.01 8.36 5.72
C TRP A 12 3.15 9.54 5.21
N PRO A 13 2.41 9.38 4.10
CA PRO A 13 2.38 8.22 3.22
C PRO A 13 3.75 8.00 2.52
N PRO A 14 4.01 6.80 1.98
CA PRO A 14 5.21 6.55 1.17
C PRO A 14 5.36 7.62 0.09
N THR A 15 6.57 8.13 -0.13
CA THR A 15 6.86 9.11 -1.19
C THR A 15 7.64 8.51 -2.36
N GLY A 16 8.11 7.27 -2.23
CA GLY A 16 8.76 6.54 -3.31
C GLY A 16 7.76 6.05 -4.35
N ASP A 17 8.26 5.82 -5.56
CA ASP A 17 7.44 5.28 -6.66
C ASP A 17 7.80 3.84 -7.02
N GLU A 18 8.95 3.32 -6.58
CA GLU A 18 9.44 2.03 -7.09
C GLU A 18 9.26 0.89 -6.10
N ILE A 19 8.62 -0.18 -6.57
CA ILE A 19 8.58 -1.47 -5.88
C ILE A 19 8.69 -2.59 -6.93
N PRO A 20 9.58 -3.58 -6.73
CA PRO A 20 9.66 -4.71 -7.64
C PRO A 20 8.44 -5.62 -7.49
N LEU A 21 8.21 -6.47 -8.49
CA LEU A 21 7.31 -7.61 -8.34
C LEU A 21 8.05 -8.74 -7.64
N TYR A 22 7.45 -9.24 -6.56
CA TYR A 22 7.93 -10.39 -5.81
C TYR A 22 7.18 -11.66 -6.27
N ASP A 23 7.87 -12.77 -6.40
CA ASP A 23 7.35 -14.08 -6.81
C ASP A 23 7.15 -15.06 -5.63
N ASP A 24 7.50 -14.63 -4.42
CA ASP A 24 7.50 -15.44 -3.19
C ASP A 24 6.44 -15.03 -2.15
N LEU A 25 5.49 -14.16 -2.51
CA LEU A 25 4.41 -13.67 -1.62
C LEU A 25 3.17 -14.58 -1.56
N GLY A 26 3.28 -15.82 -2.04
CA GLY A 26 2.16 -16.76 -2.16
C GLY A 26 1.32 -16.56 -3.42
N THR A 27 0.09 -17.09 -3.42
CA THR A 27 -0.72 -17.26 -4.64
C THR A 27 -2.07 -16.53 -4.61
N LEU A 28 -2.36 -15.77 -3.54
CA LEU A 28 -3.61 -15.00 -3.43
C LEU A 28 -3.78 -14.09 -4.65
N THR A 29 -4.92 -14.19 -5.31
CA THR A 29 -5.26 -13.35 -6.46
C THR A 29 -6.56 -12.64 -6.14
N PHE A 30 -6.65 -11.35 -6.44
CA PHE A 30 -7.86 -10.56 -6.34
C PHE A 30 -8.19 -10.04 -7.73
N PRO A 31 -8.99 -10.79 -8.53
CA PRO A 31 -9.24 -10.44 -9.92
C PRO A 31 -9.97 -9.10 -10.03
N VAL A 32 -9.42 -8.19 -10.82
CA VAL A 32 -10.02 -6.88 -11.10
C VAL A 32 -10.02 -6.60 -12.61
N ALA A 33 -10.83 -5.65 -13.04
CA ALA A 33 -10.75 -5.13 -14.39
C ALA A 33 -9.51 -4.24 -14.51
N ALA A 34 -8.39 -4.84 -14.94
CA ALA A 34 -7.13 -4.16 -15.17
C ALA A 34 -6.29 -4.87 -16.26
N SER A 35 -5.25 -4.21 -16.76
CA SER A 35 -4.22 -4.83 -17.58
C SER A 35 -3.51 -5.97 -16.83
N SER A 36 -2.96 -6.94 -17.56
CA SER A 36 -2.29 -8.10 -16.96
C SER A 36 -1.07 -7.69 -16.12
N SER A 37 -0.38 -6.61 -16.48
CA SER A 37 0.73 -6.06 -15.72
C SER A 37 0.25 -5.35 -14.44
N ALA A 38 -0.85 -4.58 -14.50
CA ALA A 38 -1.45 -3.96 -13.32
C ALA A 38 -2.02 -5.01 -12.34
N GLN A 39 -2.67 -6.06 -12.83
CA GLN A 39 -3.20 -7.16 -12.01
C GLN A 39 -2.13 -7.77 -11.09
N ARG A 40 -0.89 -7.96 -11.59
CA ARG A 40 0.22 -8.50 -10.78
C ARG A 40 0.55 -7.61 -9.58
N TYR A 41 0.51 -6.29 -9.77
CA TYR A 41 0.75 -5.33 -8.69
C TYR A 41 -0.45 -5.21 -7.74
N VAL A 42 -1.68 -5.36 -8.25
CA VAL A 42 -2.89 -5.45 -7.42
C VAL A 42 -2.83 -6.66 -6.49
N ASP A 43 -2.48 -7.84 -7.02
CA ASP A 43 -2.32 -9.06 -6.23
C ASP A 43 -1.23 -8.90 -5.17
N GLN A 44 -0.09 -8.31 -5.53
CA GLN A 44 0.98 -7.99 -4.60
C GLN A 44 0.50 -7.04 -3.49
N GLY A 45 -0.22 -5.98 -3.84
CA GLY A 45 -0.79 -5.01 -2.89
C GLY A 45 -1.70 -5.69 -1.87
N PHE A 46 -2.62 -6.55 -2.32
CA PHE A 46 -3.51 -7.28 -1.41
C PHE A 46 -2.79 -8.30 -0.54
N ARG A 47 -1.76 -8.99 -1.06
CA ARG A 47 -0.92 -9.88 -0.25
C ARG A 47 -0.19 -9.12 0.85
N MET A 48 0.30 -7.91 0.54
CA MET A 48 0.95 -7.04 1.51
C MET A 48 -0.03 -6.50 2.56
N VAL A 49 -1.25 -6.10 2.16
CA VAL A 49 -2.32 -5.76 3.11
C VAL A 49 -2.60 -6.94 4.05
N ALA A 50 -2.74 -8.15 3.52
CA ALA A 50 -2.96 -9.36 4.32
C ALA A 50 -1.78 -9.68 5.27
N ALA A 51 -0.56 -9.29 4.89
CA ALA A 51 0.65 -9.41 5.69
C ALA A 51 0.91 -8.20 6.62
N PHE A 52 -0.01 -7.23 6.68
CA PHE A 52 0.13 -5.98 7.44
C PHE A 52 1.28 -5.06 6.99
N ASP A 53 1.75 -5.22 5.75
CA ASP A 53 2.77 -4.36 5.13
C ASP A 53 2.12 -3.25 4.30
N PHE A 54 1.52 -2.29 4.98
CA PHE A 54 0.75 -1.23 4.33
C PHE A 54 1.62 -0.26 3.52
N TYR A 55 2.88 -0.04 3.93
CA TYR A 55 3.81 0.82 3.21
C TYR A 55 4.07 0.28 1.79
N ARG A 56 4.43 -1.00 1.68
CA ARG A 56 4.68 -1.62 0.37
C ARG A 56 3.39 -1.90 -0.40
N ALA A 57 2.26 -2.08 0.28
CA ALA A 57 0.95 -2.17 -0.37
C ALA A 57 0.62 -0.89 -1.15
N VAL A 58 0.77 0.30 -0.52
CA VAL A 58 0.56 1.59 -1.20
C VAL A 58 1.44 1.73 -2.44
N LEU A 59 2.73 1.40 -2.33
CA LEU A 59 3.64 1.43 -3.48
C LEU A 59 3.20 0.49 -4.61
N SER A 60 2.71 -0.70 -4.26
CA SER A 60 2.23 -1.68 -5.24
C SER A 60 0.98 -1.17 -5.96
N PHE A 61 0.02 -0.60 -5.23
CA PHE A 61 -1.18 -0.04 -5.84
C PHE A 61 -0.88 1.17 -6.74
N ARG A 62 0.05 2.05 -6.36
CA ARG A 62 0.53 3.14 -7.24
C ARG A 62 1.22 2.62 -8.49
N ALA A 63 2.01 1.55 -8.38
CA ALA A 63 2.60 0.90 -9.55
C ALA A 63 1.52 0.34 -10.49
N ALA A 64 0.47 -0.27 -9.95
CA ALA A 64 -0.67 -0.72 -10.74
C ALA A 64 -1.39 0.45 -11.44
N GLN A 65 -1.60 1.57 -10.75
CA GLN A 65 -2.22 2.78 -11.33
C GLN A 65 -1.39 3.37 -12.48
N ARG A 66 -0.05 3.38 -12.39
CA ARG A 66 0.80 3.85 -13.50
C ARG A 66 0.73 2.96 -14.73
N LEU A 67 0.54 1.65 -14.53
CA LEU A 67 0.41 0.68 -15.62
C LEU A 67 -1.00 0.66 -16.22
N ASP A 68 -2.01 0.97 -15.41
CA ASP A 68 -3.40 1.05 -15.83
C ASP A 68 -4.14 2.19 -15.10
N PRO A 69 -4.09 3.42 -15.64
CA PRO A 69 -4.76 4.58 -15.04
C PRO A 69 -6.29 4.47 -14.98
N ALA A 70 -6.90 3.53 -15.73
CA ALA A 70 -8.35 3.30 -15.71
C ALA A 70 -8.77 2.27 -14.65
N CYS A 71 -7.81 1.62 -13.97
CA CYS A 71 -8.07 0.62 -12.95
C CYS A 71 -8.60 1.25 -11.65
N ALA A 72 -9.92 1.32 -11.52
CA ALA A 72 -10.58 1.83 -10.31
C ALA A 72 -10.15 1.10 -9.03
N MET A 73 -9.96 -0.23 -9.11
CA MET A 73 -9.54 -1.03 -7.97
C MET A 73 -8.09 -0.78 -7.53
N CYS A 74 -7.24 -0.27 -8.43
CA CYS A 74 -5.87 0.10 -8.12
C CYS A 74 -5.84 1.38 -7.26
N ILE A 75 -6.77 2.31 -7.49
CA ILE A 75 -6.96 3.51 -6.66
C ILE A 75 -7.59 3.13 -5.31
N TRP A 76 -8.64 2.32 -5.34
CA TRP A 76 -9.30 1.85 -4.13
C TRP A 76 -8.35 1.06 -3.21
N GLY A 77 -7.48 0.22 -3.78
CA GLY A 77 -6.47 -0.53 -3.01
C GLY A 77 -5.47 0.38 -2.30
N GLU A 78 -5.04 1.48 -2.93
CA GLU A 78 -4.19 2.48 -2.27
C GLU A 78 -4.93 3.10 -1.07
N ALA A 79 -6.17 3.53 -1.27
CA ALA A 79 -6.98 4.12 -0.19
C ALA A 79 -7.19 3.14 0.97
N LEU A 80 -7.44 1.85 0.68
CA LEU A 80 -7.51 0.79 1.68
C LEU A 80 -6.20 0.68 2.48
N ALA A 81 -5.05 0.69 1.81
CA ALA A 81 -3.75 0.57 2.46
C ALA A 81 -3.34 1.83 3.25
N LEU A 82 -3.79 3.00 2.83
CA LEU A 82 -3.62 4.27 3.55
C LEU A 82 -4.56 4.40 4.76
N GLY A 83 -5.64 3.63 4.80
CA GLY A 83 -6.65 3.68 5.84
C GLY A 83 -6.10 3.33 7.24
N PRO A 84 -6.83 3.72 8.30
CA PRO A 84 -6.48 3.34 9.67
C PRO A 84 -6.36 1.83 9.82
N ASN A 85 -5.29 1.35 10.45
CA ASN A 85 -5.11 -0.05 10.78
C ASN A 85 -4.70 -0.23 12.25
N LEU A 86 -4.80 -1.46 12.76
CA LEU A 86 -4.53 -1.78 14.17
C LEU A 86 -3.11 -1.41 14.64
N ASN A 87 -2.15 -1.28 13.72
CA ASN A 87 -0.76 -0.91 14.04
C ASN A 87 -0.56 0.62 14.05
N SER A 88 -1.60 1.41 13.79
CA SER A 88 -1.50 2.87 13.59
C SER A 88 -2.10 3.68 14.75
N PHE A 89 -2.51 3.05 15.86
CA PHE A 89 -3.27 3.72 16.93
C PHE A 89 -2.53 4.84 17.68
N ASP A 90 -1.20 4.88 17.65
CA ASP A 90 -0.39 5.89 18.37
C ASP A 90 0.55 6.71 17.45
N GLU A 91 0.36 6.67 16.13
CA GLU A 91 1.26 7.29 15.16
C GLU A 91 0.71 8.61 14.56
N PRO A 92 1.57 9.57 14.17
CA PRO A 92 1.20 10.72 13.31
C PRO A 92 0.48 10.33 12.01
N ARG A 93 0.53 9.04 11.63
CA ARG A 93 -0.13 8.44 10.47
C ARG A 93 -1.65 8.63 10.44
N LEU A 94 -2.35 8.58 11.57
CA LEU A 94 -3.81 8.76 11.60
C LEU A 94 -4.23 10.16 11.12
N VAL A 95 -3.46 11.19 11.45
CA VAL A 95 -3.72 12.57 11.04
C VAL A 95 -3.30 12.82 9.58
N ALA A 96 -2.18 12.24 9.15
CA ALA A 96 -1.64 12.43 7.80
C ALA A 96 -2.45 11.74 6.69
N SER A 97 -3.15 10.64 7.00
CA SER A 97 -3.87 9.82 6.00
C SER A 97 -5.30 10.29 5.72
N GLY A 98 -5.89 11.06 6.65
CA GLY A 98 -7.29 11.51 6.56
C GLY A 98 -7.64 12.21 5.23
N PRO A 99 -6.84 13.18 4.74
CA PRO A 99 -7.14 13.89 3.50
C PRO A 99 -7.04 13.04 2.23
N LEU A 100 -6.23 11.97 2.23
CA LEU A 100 -5.98 11.13 1.05
C LEU A 100 -6.99 9.98 0.90
N ALA A 101 -7.64 9.57 1.99
CA ALA A 101 -8.64 8.49 1.97
C ALA A 101 -10.02 8.92 1.45
N HIS A 102 -10.22 10.21 1.13
CA HIS A 102 -11.50 10.79 0.72
C HIS A 102 -11.53 11.32 -0.73
N ALA A 103 -10.49 11.05 -1.52
CA ALA A 103 -10.39 11.49 -2.92
C ALA A 103 -10.89 10.44 -3.91
#